data_AF-A0A4Q4YLE3-F1
#
_entry.id   AF-A0A4Q4YLE3-F1
#
_cell.length_a   1.000
_cell.length_b   1.000
_cell.length_c   1.000
_cell.angle_alpha   90.00
_cell.angle_beta   90.00
_cell.angle_gamma   90.00
#
_symmetry.space_group_name_H-M   'P 1'
#
loop_
_entity.id
_entity.type
_entity.pdbx_description
1 polymer ?
#
loop_
_entity_poly.entity_id
_entity_poly.type
_entity_poly.pdbx_seq_one_letter_code
_entity_poly.pdbx_strand_id
1 'polypeptide(L)'
;MLRGSHTAALVAGGSGIAVVFPLAWDLAQRSATAARRKVMLYWVIHSRAQRSWIPEERLDELRRRGVHVTIPEPTAEAGRPDVPAYVAGLASAASGTVGIVVSGPDGLSRSVRNTYAQALRRAVDGRLRVEQFAR
;
A
#
# COMPACT_ATOMS: atom_id res chain seq x y z
N MET A 1 -12.95 -5.16 -6.59
CA MET A 1 -11.69 -5.53 -7.27
C MET A 1 -10.68 -4.38 -7.27
N LEU A 2 -10.28 -3.81 -6.11
CA LEU A 2 -9.52 -2.54 -5.91
C LEU A 2 -10.16 -1.29 -6.54
N ARG A 3 -10.57 -1.42 -7.80
CA ARG A 3 -11.36 -0.58 -8.68
C ARG A 3 -12.73 -0.16 -8.13
N GLY A 4 -13.22 -0.79 -7.06
CA GLY A 4 -14.45 -0.41 -6.35
C GLY A 4 -14.21 0.08 -4.91
N SER A 5 -12.95 0.14 -4.47
CA SER A 5 -12.59 0.57 -3.12
C SER A 5 -12.44 2.09 -3.05
N HIS A 6 -12.87 2.72 -1.97
CA HIS A 6 -12.66 4.15 -1.73
C HIS A 6 -11.19 4.44 -1.38
N THR A 7 -10.53 3.47 -0.74
CA THR A 7 -9.11 3.52 -0.41
C THR A 7 -8.39 2.28 -0.99
N ALA A 8 -7.24 2.49 -1.64
CA ALA A 8 -6.36 1.43 -2.11
C ALA A 8 -4.99 1.58 -1.43
N ALA A 9 -4.58 0.55 -0.69
CA ALA A 9 -3.29 0.47 -0.02
C ALA A 9 -2.39 -0.55 -0.71
N LEU A 10 -1.22 -0.08 -1.11
CA LEU A 10 -0.26 -0.78 -1.95
C LEU A 10 1.05 -0.90 -1.15
N VAL A 11 1.36 -2.08 -0.64
CA VAL A 11 2.50 -2.33 0.24
C VAL A 11 3.58 -3.10 -0.53
N ALA A 12 4.77 -2.52 -0.63
CA ALA A 12 5.92 -3.16 -1.25
C ALA A 12 7.02 -3.39 -0.20
N GLY A 13 7.65 -4.56 -0.23
CA GLY A 13 8.89 -4.84 0.49
C GLY A 13 10.02 -5.15 -0.48
N GLY A 14 11.10 -4.37 -0.44
CA GLY A 14 12.23 -4.51 -1.35
C GLY A 14 11.76 -4.55 -2.80
N SER A 15 12.05 -5.66 -3.50
CA SER A 15 11.81 -5.81 -4.95
C SER A 15 10.35 -5.97 -5.32
N GLY A 16 9.46 -6.19 -4.34
CA GLY A 16 8.02 -6.19 -4.55
C GLY A 16 7.48 -4.88 -5.14
N ILE A 17 8.27 -3.79 -5.09
CA ILE A 17 7.95 -2.54 -5.78
C ILE A 17 7.77 -2.71 -7.29
N ALA A 18 8.46 -3.66 -7.92
CA ALA A 18 8.33 -3.95 -9.35
C ALA A 18 6.91 -4.41 -9.73
N VAL A 19 6.19 -5.03 -8.78
CA VAL A 19 4.79 -5.45 -8.95
C VAL A 19 3.85 -4.33 -8.53
N VAL A 20 4.14 -3.66 -7.42
CA VAL A 20 3.23 -2.73 -6.76
C VAL A 20 3.21 -1.36 -7.45
N PHE A 21 4.34 -0.88 -7.97
CA PHE A 21 4.45 0.43 -8.59
C PHE A 21 3.59 0.57 -9.87
N PRO A 22 3.59 -0.38 -10.83
CA PRO A 22 2.69 -0.30 -11.98
C PRO A 22 1.20 -0.25 -11.61
N LEU A 23 0.81 -0.94 -10.53
CA LEU A 23 -0.57 -0.90 -10.00
C LEU A 23 -0.90 0.47 -9.40
N ALA A 24 0.03 1.07 -8.64
CA ALA A 24 -0.11 2.44 -8.16
C ALA A 24 -0.29 3.41 -9.32
N TRP A 25 0.50 3.24 -10.38
CA TRP A 25 0.46 4.06 -11.58
C TRP A 25 -0.87 3.96 -12.34
N ASP A 26 -1.36 2.75 -12.59
CA ASP A 26 -2.67 2.54 -13.24
C ASP A 26 -3.81 3.16 -12.42
N LEU A 27 -3.79 2.99 -11.09
CA LEU A 27 -4.80 3.58 -10.21
C LEU A 27 -4.72 5.11 -10.21
N ALA A 28 -3.52 5.70 -10.19
CA ALA A 28 -3.32 7.14 -10.23
C ALA A 28 -3.83 7.76 -11.53
N GLN A 29 -3.55 7.14 -12.68
CA GLN A 29 -4.00 7.62 -13.99
C GLN A 29 -5.52 7.62 -14.12
N ARG A 30 -6.20 6.62 -13.55
CA ARG A 30 -7.67 6.48 -13.64
C ARG A 30 -8.44 7.27 -12.59
N SER A 31 -7.77 7.81 -11.58
CA SER A 31 -8.41 8.57 -10.50
C SER A 31 -8.96 9.93 -10.96
N ALA A 32 -8.57 10.41 -12.15
CA ALA A 32 -9.10 11.65 -12.73
C ALA A 32 -10.59 11.54 -13.11
N THR A 33 -11.13 10.33 -13.34
CA THR A 33 -12.50 10.12 -13.86
C THR A 33 -13.44 9.36 -12.92
N ALA A 34 -12.93 8.75 -11.84
CA ALA A 34 -13.73 7.99 -10.87
C ALA A 34 -13.69 8.67 -9.50
N ALA A 35 -14.83 8.71 -8.80
CA ALA A 35 -14.99 9.33 -7.47
C ALA A 35 -13.73 9.19 -6.59
N ARG A 36 -13.14 10.34 -6.25
CA ARG A 36 -11.95 10.65 -5.43
C ARG A 36 -11.36 9.47 -4.62
N ARG A 37 -10.76 8.48 -5.28
CA ARG A 37 -10.14 7.32 -4.64
C ARG A 37 -8.85 7.74 -3.95
N LYS A 38 -8.69 7.38 -2.68
CA LYS A 38 -7.41 7.54 -1.95
C LYS A 38 -6.49 6.38 -2.33
N VAL A 39 -5.33 6.67 -2.89
CA VAL A 39 -4.30 5.67 -3.21
C VAL A 39 -3.09 5.91 -2.31
N MET A 40 -2.62 4.85 -1.65
CA MET A 40 -1.53 4.87 -0.68
C MET A 40 -0.49 3.86 -1.13
N LEU A 41 0.75 4.30 -1.34
CA LEU A 41 1.91 3.45 -1.63
C LEU A 41 2.83 3.47 -0.41
N TYR A 42 3.10 2.30 0.18
CA TYR A 42 4.02 2.13 1.29
C TYR A 42 5.14 1.17 0.89
N TRP A 43 6.36 1.68 0.72
CA TRP A 43 7.48 0.89 0.21
C TRP A 43 8.59 0.75 1.25
N VAL A 44 8.66 -0.43 1.86
CA VAL A 44 9.71 -0.80 2.82
C VAL A 44 10.97 -1.20 2.06
N ILE A 45 12.06 -0.49 2.29
CA ILE A 45 13.38 -0.77 1.72
C ILE A 45 14.36 -1.24 2.81
N HIS A 46 15.30 -2.10 2.44
CA HIS A 46 16.36 -2.53 3.35
C HIS A 46 17.52 -1.54 3.40
N SER A 47 17.91 -0.97 2.26
CA SER A 47 18.99 0.01 2.14
C SER A 47 18.59 1.17 1.24
N ARG A 48 19.22 2.34 1.42
CA ARG A 48 18.97 3.54 0.59
C ARG A 48 19.24 3.29 -0.89
N ALA A 49 20.17 2.40 -1.23
CA ALA A 49 20.48 2.03 -2.61
C ALA A 49 19.25 1.52 -3.36
N GLN A 50 18.30 0.86 -2.68
CA GLN A 50 17.07 0.39 -3.31
C GLN A 50 16.16 1.51 -3.79
N ARG A 51 16.29 2.75 -3.29
CA ARG A 51 15.53 3.91 -3.82
C ARG A 51 15.77 4.13 -5.30
N SER A 52 16.98 3.81 -5.79
CA SER A 52 17.32 3.95 -7.22
C SER A 52 16.49 3.05 -8.14
N TRP A 53 15.81 2.03 -7.62
CA TRP A 53 14.99 1.12 -8.43
C TRP A 53 13.77 1.79 -9.05
N ILE A 54 13.30 2.89 -8.46
CA ILE A 54 12.28 3.75 -9.04
C ILE A 54 12.84 5.17 -9.09
N PRO A 55 12.97 5.79 -10.27
CA PRO A 55 13.43 7.18 -10.38
C PRO A 55 12.57 8.10 -9.50
N GLU A 56 13.19 9.05 -8.79
CA GLU A 56 12.46 9.92 -7.87
C GLU A 56 11.40 10.75 -8.62
N GLU A 57 11.66 11.12 -9.88
CA GLU A 57 10.72 11.83 -10.74
C GLU A 57 9.41 11.07 -10.93
N ARG A 58 9.47 9.72 -10.96
CA ARG A 58 8.30 8.84 -11.07
C ARG A 58 7.53 8.78 -9.75
N LEU A 59 8.22 8.78 -8.61
CA LEU A 59 7.57 8.87 -7.30
C LEU A 59 6.90 10.24 -7.12
N ASP A 60 7.57 11.30 -7.55
CA ASP A 60 7.02 12.65 -7.53
C ASP A 60 5.81 12.81 -8.45
N GLU A 61 5.81 12.15 -9.61
CA GLU A 61 4.63 12.13 -10.47
C GLU A 61 3.44 11.43 -9.79
N LEU A 62 3.66 10.31 -9.10
CA LEU A 62 2.61 9.67 -8.31
C LEU A 62 2.07 10.62 -7.23
N ARG A 63 2.96 11.31 -6.51
CA ARG A 63 2.57 12.31 -5.50
C ARG A 63 1.74 13.44 -6.10
N ARG A 64 2.16 14.01 -7.23
CA ARG A 64 1.42 15.05 -7.97
C ARG A 64 0.04 14.58 -8.43
N ARG A 65 -0.10 13.29 -8.75
CA ARG A 65 -1.38 12.65 -9.10
C ARG A 65 -2.25 12.28 -7.88
N GLY A 66 -1.83 12.64 -6.67
CA GLY A 66 -2.60 12.42 -5.43
C GLY A 66 -2.39 11.07 -4.77
N VAL A 67 -1.35 10.32 -5.15
CA VAL A 67 -0.92 9.12 -4.42
C VAL A 67 -0.11 9.53 -3.21
N HIS A 68 -0.47 9.03 -2.04
CA HIS A 68 0.34 9.21 -0.84
C HIS A 68 1.46 8.17 -0.85
N VAL A 69 2.68 8.61 -1.15
CA VAL A 69 3.87 7.75 -1.21
C VAL A 69 4.65 7.88 0.09
N THR A 70 4.77 6.78 0.83
CA THR A 70 5.53 6.68 2.07
C THR A 70 6.64 5.66 1.92
N ILE A 71 7.88 6.09 2.20
CA ILE A 71 9.07 5.23 2.23
C ILE A 71 9.69 5.46 3.62
N PRO A 72 9.57 4.50 4.57
CA PRO A 72 10.18 4.63 5.88
C PRO A 72 11.71 4.61 5.79
N GLU A 73 12.39 4.90 6.90
CA GLU A 73 13.83 4.71 7.00
C GLU A 73 14.20 3.26 6.65
N PRO A 74 15.34 3.04 5.97
CA PRO A 74 15.74 1.70 5.56
C PRO A 74 15.87 0.75 6.75
N THR A 75 15.47 -0.50 6.56
CA THR A 75 15.45 -1.45 7.68
C THR A 75 16.83 -1.81 8.22
N ALA A 76 17.90 -1.61 7.43
CA ALA A 76 19.27 -1.73 7.90
C ALA A 76 19.69 -0.61 8.87
N GLU A 77 18.99 0.52 8.84
CA GLU A 77 19.33 1.72 9.62
C GLU A 77 18.43 1.88 10.85
N ALA A 78 17.11 1.71 10.67
CA ALA A 78 16.11 1.95 11.72
C ALA A 78 15.35 0.69 12.17
N GLY A 79 15.72 -0.48 11.63
CA GLY A 79 15.00 -1.73 11.88
C GLY A 79 13.69 -1.86 11.08
N ARG A 80 12.90 -2.89 11.37
CA ARG A 80 11.67 -3.16 10.62
C ARG A 80 10.57 -2.16 11.04
N PRO A 81 9.95 -1.41 10.11
CA PRO A 81 8.82 -0.55 10.44
C PRO A 81 7.60 -1.38 10.84
N ASP A 82 6.74 -0.81 11.68
CA ASP A 82 5.48 -1.44 12.08
C ASP A 82 4.41 -1.33 10.96
N VAL A 83 4.59 -2.15 9.93
CA VAL A 83 3.65 -2.27 8.81
C VAL A 83 2.25 -2.68 9.30
N PRO A 84 2.09 -3.63 10.26
CA PRO A 84 0.80 -3.90 10.90
C PRO A 84 0.09 -2.64 11.42
N ALA A 85 0.76 -1.81 12.21
CA ALA A 85 0.15 -0.60 12.75
C ALA A 85 -0.25 0.38 11.64
N TYR A 86 0.59 0.56 10.62
CA TYR A 86 0.27 1.38 9.46
C TYR A 86 -1.00 0.90 8.74
N VAL A 87 -1.09 -0.41 8.46
CA VAL A 87 -2.25 -1.02 7.79
C VAL A 87 -3.52 -0.92 8.65
N ALA A 88 -3.40 -1.16 9.96
CA ALA A 88 -4.53 -1.05 10.88
C ALA A 88 -5.05 0.40 10.97
N GLY A 89 -4.14 1.37 11.09
CA GLY A 89 -4.50 2.80 11.11
C GLY A 89 -5.20 3.23 9.82
N LEU A 90 -4.70 2.77 8.66
CA LEU A 90 -5.32 3.03 7.37
C LEU A 90 -6.73 2.43 7.27
N ALA A 91 -6.91 1.19 7.74
CA ALA A 91 -8.21 0.54 7.75
C ALA A 91 -9.21 1.27 8.66
N SER A 92 -8.78 1.70 9.85
CA SER A 92 -9.62 2.44 10.80
C SER A 92 -9.99 3.84 10.31
N ALA A 93 -9.09 4.52 9.58
CA ALA A 93 -9.32 5.87 9.08
C ALA A 93 -10.09 5.91 7.74
N ALA A 94 -10.24 4.78 7.07
CA ALA A 94 -10.90 4.74 5.77
C ALA A 94 -12.42 4.79 5.90
N SER A 95 -13.05 5.73 5.20
CA SER A 95 -14.50 5.73 5.00
C SER A 95 -14.84 4.74 3.88
N GLY A 96 -15.44 3.60 4.23
CA GLY A 96 -15.91 2.60 3.28
C GLY A 96 -14.90 1.48 2.97
N THR A 97 -14.85 1.07 1.70
CA THR A 97 -14.09 -0.08 1.24
C THR A 97 -12.59 0.25 1.10
N VAL A 98 -11.74 -0.53 1.76
CA VAL A 98 -10.28 -0.54 1.55
C VAL A 98 -9.92 -1.71 0.65
N GLY A 99 -8.94 -1.59 -0.24
CA GLY A 99 -8.31 -2.71 -0.95
C GLY A 99 -6.83 -2.77 -0.57
N ILE A 100 -6.24 -3.95 -0.34
CA ILE A 100 -4.82 -4.10 0.01
C ILE A 100 -4.11 -5.02 -0.97
N VAL A 101 -3.00 -4.53 -1.54
CA VAL A 101 -2.03 -5.35 -2.26
C VAL A 101 -0.73 -5.34 -1.48
N VAL A 102 -0.12 -6.50 -1.34
CA VAL A 102 1.20 -6.64 -0.74
C VAL A 102 2.09 -7.51 -1.63
N SER A 103 3.31 -7.04 -1.86
CA SER A 103 4.37 -7.82 -2.53
C SER A 103 5.69 -7.58 -1.82
N GLY A 104 6.38 -8.65 -1.44
CA GLY A 104 7.64 -8.60 -0.71
C GLY A 104 7.89 -9.90 0.05
N PRO A 105 8.91 -9.94 0.93
CA PRO A 105 9.27 -11.14 1.68
C PRO A 105 8.07 -11.77 2.41
N ASP A 106 8.04 -13.09 2.52
CA ASP A 106 6.90 -13.83 3.10
C ASP A 106 6.46 -13.33 4.47
N GLY A 107 7.42 -12.94 5.32
CA GLY A 107 7.12 -12.35 6.62
C GLY A 107 6.29 -11.07 6.53
N LEU A 108 6.59 -10.19 5.57
CA LEU A 108 5.82 -8.96 5.32
C LEU A 108 4.41 -9.30 4.83
N SER A 109 4.31 -10.15 3.81
CA SER A 109 3.03 -10.58 3.23
C SER A 109 2.13 -11.26 4.27
N ARG A 110 2.70 -12.13 5.11
CA ARG A 110 1.99 -12.79 6.22
C ARG A 110 1.54 -11.78 7.27
N SER A 111 2.40 -10.85 7.70
CA SER A 111 2.04 -9.83 8.69
C SER A 111 0.89 -8.95 8.19
N VAL A 112 0.98 -8.40 6.97
CA VAL A 112 -0.09 -7.60 6.37
C VAL A 112 -1.38 -8.39 6.28
N ARG A 113 -1.32 -9.65 5.82
CA ARG A 113 -2.50 -10.52 5.70
C ARG A 113 -3.16 -10.81 7.06
N ASN A 114 -2.36 -11.07 8.09
CA ASN A 114 -2.88 -11.35 9.43
C ASN A 114 -3.53 -10.11 10.06
N THR A 115 -2.88 -8.95 9.99
CA THR A 115 -3.43 -7.67 10.44
C THR A 115 -4.72 -7.36 9.68
N TYR A 116 -4.72 -7.59 8.38
CA TYR A 116 -5.88 -7.39 7.54
C TYR A 116 -7.06 -8.28 7.97
N ALA A 117 -6.83 -9.58 8.17
CA ALA A 117 -7.86 -10.51 8.63
C ALA A 117 -8.43 -10.13 10.01
N GLN A 118 -7.58 -9.59 10.91
CA GLN A 118 -8.05 -9.07 12.20
C GLN A 118 -8.88 -7.80 12.06
N ALA A 119 -8.52 -6.88 11.16
CA ALA A 119 -9.28 -5.67 10.89
C ALA A 119 -10.69 -6.00 10.34
N LEU A 120 -10.80 -6.99 9.45
CA LEU A 120 -12.09 -7.49 8.96
C LEU A 120 -12.99 -8.00 10.09
N ARG A 121 -12.43 -8.81 11.01
CA ARG A 121 -13.20 -9.38 12.14
C ARG A 121 -13.74 -8.30 13.07
N ARG A 122 -13.06 -7.16 13.18
CA ARG A 122 -13.49 -6.02 14.01
C ARG A 122 -14.48 -5.11 13.31
N ALA A 123 -14.52 -5.12 11.97
CA ALA A 123 -15.36 -4.25 11.16
C ALA A 123 -16.82 -4.74 11.00
N VAL A 124 -17.39 -5.36 12.03
CA VAL A 124 -18.80 -5.80 12.07
C VAL A 124 -19.73 -4.58 12.24
N ASP A 125 -19.69 -3.66 11.26
CA ASP A 125 -20.83 -2.85 10.74
C ASP A 125 -20.40 -1.87 9.61
N GLY A 126 -19.20 -2.00 9.06
CA GLY A 126 -18.71 -1.14 7.98
C GLY A 126 -18.26 -1.97 6.80
N ARG A 127 -18.71 -1.64 5.58
CA ARG A 127 -18.40 -2.34 4.32
C ARG A 127 -16.90 -2.31 3.97
N LEU A 128 -16.08 -3.05 4.71
CA LEU A 128 -14.66 -3.28 4.43
C LEU A 128 -14.55 -4.54 3.56
N ARG A 129 -14.55 -4.37 2.24
CA ARG A 129 -14.19 -5.44 1.29
C ARG A 129 -12.79 -5.20 0.76
N VAL A 130 -11.83 -5.99 1.19
CA VAL A 130 -10.45 -5.93 0.68
C VAL A 130 -10.07 -7.23 -0.01
N GLU A 131 -9.33 -7.07 -1.10
CA GLU A 131 -8.95 -8.13 -2.02
C GLU A 131 -7.44 -8.17 -2.12
N GLN A 132 -6.87 -9.36 -1.96
CA GLN A 132 -5.44 -9.60 -1.98
C GLN A 132 -5.01 -10.08 -3.37
N PHE A 133 -3.94 -9.48 -3.91
CA PHE A 133 -3.21 -10.02 -5.05
C PHE A 133 -1.81 -10.36 -4.59
N ALA A 134 -1.57 -11.63 -4.27
CA ALA A 134 -0.23 -12.19 -4.15
C ALA A 134 -0.06 -13.16 -5.32
N ARG A 135 1.02 -13.03 -6.07
CA ARG A 135 1.50 -14.14 -6.91
C ARG A 135 2.32 -15.07 -6.03
#